data_AF-A0A7X5F9G0-F1
#
_entry.id   AF-A0A7X5F9G0-F1
#
_cell.length_a   1.000
_cell.length_b   1.000
_cell.length_c   1.000
_cell.angle_alpha   90.00
_cell.angle_beta   90.00
_cell.angle_gamma   90.00
#
_symmetry.space_group_name_H-M   'P 1'
#
loop_
_entity.id
_entity.type
_entity.pdbx_description
1 polymer ?
#
loop_
_entity_poly.entity_id
_entity_poly.type
_entity_poly.pdbx_seq_one_letter_code
_entity_poly.pdbx_strand_id
1 'polypeptide(L)'
;MPLIVFVLVLGFFLWALFQFFSLLFANVRTEISSAQLEILQGRGEFRLSNDDSEWTPAFSGQNFVEGDQLQTARNAHLELTFFEDHHLFLGEDSHIELVKLEKKSSGQFTAYWRLNRGQLWARIDNTAWAQTDEKPDIKIYTPRSIVNVTGTTFNINVTEESDELKLIQGGVQLDLLDAEDEVENRVTVSVGQQIAVSDNASSMAEPASLLEIIEPEFLESEWHLRNLEQFDPEGVAATRKKIDARNAPAPTPELPVSPDLESTAPLNPDLEAPIILSPAQNAVIPAAQNSITLEGTAPEQAFQIQINGYTLSKFEPGDRKWTYFAATQFNTLNPGENLYQIIAIDRQGQRSPVTELRLTYEGVAPAPAPTPAPVEPAVTEEAPAEGTSAPVTETEETTEVSIDFPAPRVTTPTLFADDPNATYQTSSDRVTLFGEVPVGTNSVRVNGFQLQKFSVGDTKFQYTAIALGANGNMQEGENTYTIQAIGPDGLSSEAQVKVVYTPLNIEN
;
A
#
# COMPACT_ATOMS: atom_id res chain seq x y z
N MET A 1 73.69 40.35 1.02
CA MET A 1 73.66 38.90 1.31
C MET A 1 72.74 38.54 2.48
N PRO A 2 72.82 39.14 3.70
CA PRO A 2 72.02 38.68 4.84
C PRO A 2 70.50 38.94 4.71
N LEU A 3 70.08 40.04 4.06
CA LEU A 3 68.66 40.38 3.87
C LEU A 3 67.92 39.36 2.99
N ILE A 4 68.56 38.90 1.91
CA ILE A 4 67.95 37.96 0.95
C ILE A 4 67.74 36.59 1.62
N VAL A 5 68.71 36.13 2.42
CA VAL A 5 68.62 34.88 3.18
C VAL A 5 67.48 34.95 4.20
N PHE A 6 67.32 36.08 4.90
CA PHE A 6 66.24 36.28 5.86
C PHE A 6 64.85 36.21 5.22
N VAL A 7 64.66 36.87 4.06
CA VAL A 7 63.39 36.85 3.33
C VAL A 7 63.02 35.44 2.86
N LEU A 8 64.00 34.66 2.39
CA LEU A 8 63.77 33.27 1.95
C LEU A 8 63.39 32.35 3.11
N VAL A 9 64.05 32.48 4.27
CA VAL A 9 63.73 31.69 5.48
C VAL A 9 62.34 32.04 6.00
N LEU A 10 61.98 33.33 6.04
CA LEU A 10 60.65 33.77 6.47
C LEU A 10 59.56 33.28 5.52
N GLY A 11 59.78 33.35 4.20
CA GLY A 11 58.86 32.84 3.20
C GLY A 11 58.64 31.33 3.33
N PHE A 12 59.72 30.56 3.55
CA PHE A 12 59.62 29.13 3.80
C PHE A 12 58.84 28.82 5.08
N PHE A 13 59.08 29.56 6.17
CA PHE A 13 58.38 29.36 7.43
C PHE A 13 56.88 29.66 7.32
N LEU A 14 56.51 30.75 6.63
CA LEU A 14 55.09 31.07 6.37
C LEU A 14 54.41 30.02 5.48
N TRP A 15 55.11 29.52 4.46
CA TRP A 15 54.60 28.44 3.62
C TRP A 15 54.42 27.13 4.40
N ALA A 16 55.38 26.76 5.24
CA ALA A 16 55.31 25.58 6.08
C ALA A 16 54.19 25.70 7.13
N LEU A 17 54.00 26.89 7.71
CA LEU A 17 52.92 27.16 8.65
C LEU A 17 51.54 27.06 7.94
N PHE A 18 51.43 27.60 6.73
CA PHE A 18 50.22 27.48 5.91
C PHE A 18 49.92 26.02 5.55
N GLN A 19 50.93 25.24 5.14
CA GLN A 19 50.78 23.80 4.87
C GLN A 19 50.40 23.00 6.12
N PHE A 20 50.98 23.34 7.27
CA PHE A 20 50.64 22.72 8.55
C PHE A 20 49.20 22.99 8.96
N PHE A 21 48.72 24.24 8.84
CA PHE A 21 47.31 24.56 9.08
C PHE A 21 46.39 23.92 8.03
N SER A 22 46.80 23.88 6.76
CA SER A 22 46.05 23.16 5.73
C SER A 22 45.94 21.67 6.05
N LEU A 23 46.96 21.03 6.61
CA LEU A 23 46.92 19.63 7.02
C LEU A 23 46.08 19.42 8.30
N LEU A 24 46.18 20.33 9.26
CA LEU A 24 45.36 20.27 10.49
C LEU A 24 43.87 20.50 10.21
N PHE A 25 43.52 21.30 9.21
CA PHE A 25 42.14 21.65 8.89
C PHE A 25 41.58 20.96 7.62
N ALA A 26 42.39 20.27 6.81
CA ALA A 26 41.90 19.52 5.64
C ALA A 26 40.92 18.40 6.02
N ASN A 27 41.00 17.90 7.27
CA ASN A 27 40.11 16.86 7.78
C ASN A 27 38.86 17.41 8.49
N VAL A 28 38.67 18.74 8.55
CA VAL A 28 37.46 19.37 9.11
C VAL A 28 36.59 19.90 7.97
N ARG A 29 36.37 19.09 6.94
CA ARG A 29 35.14 19.19 6.15
C ARG A 29 34.10 18.38 6.91
N THR A 30 33.45 19.02 7.88
CA THR A 30 32.16 18.53 8.33
C THR A 30 31.26 18.60 7.10
N GLU A 31 31.05 17.47 6.43
CA GLU A 31 29.96 17.36 5.48
C GLU A 31 28.70 17.68 6.27
N ILE A 32 28.13 18.86 6.00
CA ILE A 32 26.89 19.29 6.63
C ILE A 32 25.86 18.27 6.18
N SER A 33 25.46 17.41 7.11
CA SER A 33 24.41 16.44 6.84
C SER A 33 23.12 17.22 6.64
N SER A 34 22.37 16.85 5.61
CA SER A 34 21.09 17.50 5.28
C SER A 34 20.07 16.45 4.89
N ALA A 35 18.80 16.79 5.08
CA ALA A 35 17.67 16.06 4.50
C ALA A 35 17.23 16.78 3.23
N GLN A 36 16.92 16.05 2.18
CA GLN A 36 16.40 16.60 0.94
C GLN A 36 14.87 16.60 0.98
N LEU A 37 14.27 17.74 0.68
CA LEU A 37 12.82 17.92 0.61
C LEU A 37 12.30 17.64 -0.80
N GLU A 38 11.20 16.90 -0.90
CA GLU A 38 10.40 16.74 -2.12
C GLU A 38 8.93 17.11 -1.83
N ILE A 39 8.32 17.92 -2.70
CA ILE A 39 6.91 18.30 -2.59
C ILE A 39 6.08 17.35 -3.46
N LEU A 40 5.40 16.39 -2.83
CA LEU A 40 4.56 15.41 -3.53
C LEU A 40 3.16 15.97 -3.86
N GLN A 41 2.63 16.86 -3.00
CA GLN A 41 1.36 17.56 -3.21
C GLN A 41 1.30 18.86 -2.39
N GLY A 42 0.55 19.84 -2.88
CA GLY A 42 0.24 21.07 -2.13
C GLY A 42 1.45 21.99 -1.94
N ARG A 43 1.53 22.64 -0.79
CA ARG A 43 2.56 23.64 -0.48
C ARG A 43 3.19 23.40 0.89
N GLY A 44 4.52 23.48 0.92
CA GLY A 44 5.31 23.58 2.14
C GLY A 44 5.89 24.98 2.32
N GLU A 45 6.18 25.35 3.56
CA GLU A 45 6.93 26.55 3.92
C GLU A 45 8.01 26.17 4.92
N PHE A 46 9.17 26.80 4.82
CA PHE A 46 10.28 26.54 5.72
C PHE A 46 10.76 27.84 6.40
N ARG A 47 11.48 27.66 7.51
CA ARG A 47 12.10 28.73 8.28
C ARG A 47 13.47 28.26 8.80
N LEU A 48 14.45 29.16 8.80
CA LEU A 48 15.83 28.86 9.20
C LEU A 48 16.02 28.88 10.72
N SER A 49 16.96 28.07 11.22
CA SER A 49 17.20 27.76 12.64
C SER A 49 17.52 28.88 13.62
N ASN A 50 17.79 30.10 13.14
CA ASN A 50 18.31 31.19 13.96
C ASN A 50 17.75 32.56 13.57
N ASP A 51 16.65 32.57 12.82
CA ASP A 51 16.03 33.80 12.36
C ASP A 51 14.56 33.80 12.77
N ASP A 52 14.11 34.93 13.33
CA ASP A 52 12.68 35.25 13.46
C ASP A 52 12.06 35.53 12.06
N SER A 53 12.76 35.13 10.99
CA SER A 53 12.34 35.23 9.61
C SER A 53 10.94 34.69 9.42
N GLU A 54 10.21 35.39 8.56
CA GLU A 54 8.92 34.95 8.07
C GLU A 54 9.05 33.59 7.35
N TRP A 55 8.02 32.76 7.49
CA TRP A 55 7.91 31.51 6.74
C TRP A 55 8.04 31.78 5.24
N THR A 56 8.97 31.07 4.61
CA THR A 56 9.26 31.22 3.18
C THR A 56 8.78 29.97 2.44
N PRO A 57 8.21 30.09 1.22
CA PRO A 57 7.82 28.91 0.44
C PRO A 57 8.98 27.94 0.25
N ALA A 58 8.74 26.66 0.51
CA ALA A 58 9.70 25.59 0.26
C ALA A 58 9.59 25.10 -1.20
N PHE A 59 10.62 24.43 -1.70
CA PHE A 59 10.65 23.84 -3.05
C PHE A 59 11.31 22.46 -3.07
N SER A 60 10.93 21.60 -4.02
CA SER A 60 11.54 20.29 -4.22
C SER A 60 13.04 20.39 -4.50
N GLY A 61 13.81 19.44 -3.96
CA GLY A 61 15.27 19.41 -4.00
C GLY A 61 15.96 20.33 -3.00
N GLN A 62 15.21 21.05 -2.16
CA GLN A 62 15.78 21.90 -1.12
C GLN A 62 16.45 21.05 -0.03
N ASN A 63 17.65 21.45 0.39
CA ASN A 63 18.33 20.83 1.53
C ASN A 63 17.88 21.49 2.84
N PHE A 64 17.63 20.65 3.82
CA PHE A 64 17.16 21.00 5.15
C PHE A 64 18.24 20.61 6.17
N VAL A 65 18.70 21.58 6.96
CA VAL A 65 19.83 21.40 7.88
C VAL A 65 19.40 21.57 9.34
N GLU A 66 20.33 21.34 10.26
CA GLU A 66 20.08 21.44 11.70
C GLU A 66 19.46 22.78 12.12
N GLY A 67 18.36 22.64 12.85
CA GLY A 67 17.45 23.64 13.41
C GLY A 67 16.43 24.21 12.41
N ASP A 68 16.49 23.86 11.13
CA ASP A 68 15.48 24.32 10.18
C ASP A 68 14.10 23.77 10.56
N GLN A 69 13.06 24.54 10.22
CA GLN A 69 11.67 24.21 10.48
C GLN A 69 10.88 24.16 9.16
N LEU A 70 9.95 23.22 9.07
CA LEU A 70 9.12 22.97 7.89
C LEU A 70 7.68 22.83 8.35
N GLN A 71 6.78 23.53 7.67
CA GLN A 71 5.34 23.37 7.87
C GLN A 71 4.62 23.08 6.56
N THR A 72 3.54 22.34 6.64
CA THR A 72 2.68 21.99 5.50
C THR A 72 1.37 22.76 5.55
N ALA A 73 0.87 23.16 4.39
CA ALA A 73 -0.48 23.71 4.27
C ALA A 73 -1.55 22.58 4.32
N ARG A 74 -2.82 22.96 4.23
CA ARG A 74 -3.91 22.00 3.97
C ARG A 74 -3.69 21.29 2.64
N ASN A 75 -4.06 20.00 2.57
CA ASN A 75 -3.86 19.15 1.38
C ASN A 75 -2.40 19.02 0.91
N ALA A 76 -1.41 19.39 1.73
CA ALA A 76 -0.02 19.24 1.38
C ALA A 76 0.51 17.88 1.80
N HIS A 77 1.45 17.36 1.01
CA HIS A 77 2.14 16.10 1.25
C HIS A 77 3.59 16.28 0.83
N LEU A 78 4.49 16.22 1.81
CA LEU A 78 5.92 16.41 1.60
C LEU A 78 6.70 15.15 1.99
N GLU A 79 7.82 14.91 1.34
CA GLU A 79 8.79 13.87 1.68
C GLU A 79 10.12 14.51 2.07
N LEU A 80 10.70 14.07 3.19
CA LEU A 80 12.07 14.37 3.58
C LEU A 80 12.88 13.09 3.50
N THR A 81 13.93 13.11 2.68
CA THR A 81 14.85 11.99 2.50
C THR A 81 16.20 12.32 3.14
N PHE A 82 16.70 11.46 4.03
CA PHE A 82 18.00 11.65 4.67
C PHE A 82 18.80 10.36 4.69
N PHE A 83 20.12 10.47 4.55
CA PHE A 83 21.05 9.33 4.45
C PHE A 83 20.62 8.25 3.44
N GLU A 84 20.18 8.71 2.26
CA GLU A 84 19.85 7.94 1.04
C GLU A 84 18.53 7.12 1.09
N ASP A 85 18.22 6.42 2.18
CA ASP A 85 17.08 5.48 2.24
C ASP A 85 16.19 5.64 3.48
N HIS A 86 16.16 6.83 4.09
CA HIS A 86 15.25 7.13 5.21
C HIS A 86 14.27 8.23 4.80
N HIS A 87 12.99 7.92 4.95
CA HIS A 87 11.91 8.72 4.41
C HIS A 87 10.96 9.15 5.52
N LEU A 88 10.67 10.43 5.58
CA LEU A 88 9.65 11.03 6.45
C LEU A 88 8.63 11.74 5.56
N PHE A 89 7.40 11.27 5.59
CA PHE A 89 6.28 11.86 4.86
C PHE A 89 5.46 12.71 5.83
N LEU A 90 5.32 13.99 5.52
CA LEU A 90 4.51 14.93 6.28
C LEU A 90 3.16 15.09 5.60
N GLY A 91 2.09 14.89 6.38
CA GLY A 91 0.73 15.13 5.95
C GLY A 91 0.38 16.62 6.00
N GLU A 92 -0.91 16.91 5.92
CA GLU A 92 -1.41 18.28 6.01
C GLU A 92 -1.23 18.88 7.42
N ASP A 93 -1.24 20.22 7.49
CA ASP A 93 -1.19 21.04 8.72
C ASP A 93 -0.09 20.64 9.73
N SER A 94 1.00 20.07 9.23
CA SER A 94 2.12 19.54 9.99
C SER A 94 3.21 20.59 10.22
N HIS A 95 3.91 20.50 11.35
CA HIS A 95 5.07 21.34 11.67
C HIS A 95 6.17 20.48 12.28
N ILE A 96 7.29 20.36 11.56
CA ILE A 96 8.46 19.59 11.97
C ILE A 96 9.71 20.48 12.02
N GLU A 97 10.62 20.14 12.93
CA GLU A 97 11.94 20.75 13.07
C GLU A 97 13.02 19.67 13.01
N LEU A 98 14.12 19.95 12.29
CA LEU A 98 15.29 19.09 12.26
C LEU A 98 16.22 19.46 13.43
N VAL A 99 16.03 18.85 14.59
CA VAL A 99 16.78 19.18 15.81
C VAL A 99 18.27 18.84 15.68
N LYS A 100 18.60 17.73 15.02
CA LYS A 100 19.99 17.29 14.85
C LYS A 100 20.15 16.34 13.68
N LEU A 101 21.19 16.55 12.86
CA LEU A 101 21.53 15.62 11.79
C LEU A 101 23.04 15.52 11.61
N GLU A 102 23.62 14.37 11.93
CA GLU A 102 25.07 14.15 11.88
C GLU A 102 25.40 12.74 11.40
N LYS A 103 26.34 12.60 10.45
CA LYS A 103 26.94 11.31 10.07
C LYS A 103 28.39 11.26 10.53
N LYS A 104 28.74 10.27 11.35
CA LYS A 104 30.11 10.00 11.78
C LYS A 104 30.87 9.26 10.68
N SER A 105 32.20 9.36 10.71
CA SER A 105 33.08 8.64 9.80
C SER A 105 32.98 7.11 9.93
N SER A 106 32.43 6.58 11.03
CA SER A 106 32.17 5.13 11.20
C SER A 106 30.96 4.64 10.40
N GLY A 107 30.17 5.55 9.81
CA GLY A 107 28.87 5.22 9.20
C GLY A 107 27.70 5.35 10.17
N GLN A 108 27.96 5.39 11.49
CA GLN A 108 26.93 5.71 12.49
C GLN A 108 26.43 7.13 12.27
N PHE A 109 25.12 7.34 12.35
CA PHE A 109 24.53 8.67 12.28
C PHE A 109 23.55 8.92 13.42
N THR A 110 23.22 10.20 13.59
CA THR A 110 22.26 10.72 14.55
C THR A 110 21.25 11.57 13.81
N ALA A 111 19.96 11.31 14.02
CA ALA A 111 18.87 12.04 13.38
C ALA A 111 17.76 12.31 14.39
N TYR A 112 17.64 13.55 14.83
CA TYR A 112 16.64 13.99 15.79
C TYR A 112 15.67 14.95 15.12
N TRP A 113 14.39 14.64 15.26
CA TRP A 113 13.30 15.40 14.66
C TRP A 113 12.31 15.81 15.75
N ARG A 114 11.71 16.99 15.66
CA ARG A 114 10.62 17.40 16.56
C ARG A 114 9.37 17.64 15.74
N LEU A 115 8.33 16.84 15.97
CA LEU A 115 7.02 17.00 15.37
C LEU A 115 6.12 17.75 16.37
N ASN A 116 5.88 19.03 16.11
CA ASN A 116 5.10 19.89 17.01
C ASN A 116 3.59 19.67 16.84
N ARG A 117 3.13 19.39 15.62
CA ARG A 117 1.73 19.09 15.26
C ARG A 117 1.64 18.39 13.90
N GLY A 118 0.49 17.78 13.64
CA GLY A 118 0.11 17.17 12.36
C GLY A 118 0.53 15.71 12.23
N GLN A 119 0.67 15.25 10.99
CA GLN A 119 0.87 13.84 10.67
C GLN A 119 2.26 13.58 10.09
N LEU A 120 2.90 12.54 10.59
CA LEU A 120 4.17 12.02 10.09
C LEU A 120 4.02 10.53 9.82
N TRP A 121 4.40 10.08 8.64
CA TRP A 121 4.59 8.66 8.34
C TRP A 121 6.08 8.47 8.05
N ALA A 122 6.70 7.49 8.68
CA ALA A 122 8.15 7.31 8.59
C ALA A 122 8.49 5.88 8.20
N ARG A 123 9.45 5.75 7.29
CA ARG A 123 10.14 4.50 6.98
C ARG A 123 11.62 4.70 7.19
N ILE A 124 12.15 4.00 8.18
CA ILE A 124 13.58 3.97 8.47
C ILE A 124 14.11 2.60 8.07
N ASP A 125 14.81 2.53 6.93
CA ASP A 125 15.51 1.32 6.52
C ASP A 125 16.60 0.95 7.53
N ASN A 126 16.78 -0.33 7.84
CA ASN A 126 17.83 -0.80 8.76
C ASN A 126 18.80 -1.80 8.16
N THR A 127 18.72 -2.05 6.86
CA THR A 127 19.50 -3.10 6.20
C THR A 127 21.00 -2.86 6.38
N ALA A 128 21.42 -1.59 6.36
CA ALA A 128 22.82 -1.18 6.51
C ALA A 128 23.41 -1.49 7.91
N TRP A 129 22.60 -1.57 8.97
CA TRP A 129 23.08 -1.80 10.34
C TRP A 129 22.39 -2.95 11.07
N ALA A 130 21.60 -3.76 10.38
CA ALA A 130 20.94 -4.93 10.97
C ALA A 130 21.95 -5.96 11.51
N GLN A 131 23.19 -5.95 11.01
CA GLN A 131 24.27 -6.88 11.39
C GLN A 131 25.38 -6.21 12.21
N THR A 132 25.26 -4.92 12.54
CA THR A 132 26.29 -4.19 13.28
C THR A 132 25.86 -3.92 14.72
N ASP A 133 26.81 -3.94 15.65
CA ASP A 133 26.55 -3.53 17.05
C ASP A 133 26.34 -2.02 17.16
N GLU A 134 26.88 -1.25 16.20
CA GLU A 134 26.67 0.19 16.10
C GLU A 134 25.32 0.48 15.43
N LYS A 135 24.30 0.82 16.23
CA LYS A 135 23.00 1.29 15.75
C LYS A 135 23.01 2.82 15.61
N PRO A 136 22.29 3.38 14.63
CA PRO A 136 22.07 4.81 14.58
C PRO A 136 21.19 5.25 15.75
N ASP A 137 21.31 6.53 16.11
CA ASP A 137 20.49 7.14 17.16
C ASP A 137 19.44 8.04 16.50
N ILE A 138 18.22 7.52 16.37
CA ILE A 138 17.12 8.19 15.68
C ILE A 138 16.00 8.42 16.68
N LYS A 139 15.62 9.69 16.84
CA LYS A 139 14.59 10.12 17.79
C LYS A 139 13.60 11.07 17.15
N ILE A 140 12.33 10.87 17.43
CA ILE A 140 11.28 11.82 17.10
C ILE A 140 10.67 12.31 18.41
N TYR A 141 10.84 13.60 18.68
CA TYR A 141 10.24 14.29 19.81
C TYR A 141 8.86 14.76 19.41
N THR A 142 7.87 14.51 20.27
CA THR A 142 6.54 15.09 20.22
C THR A 142 6.30 15.84 21.53
N PRO A 143 5.20 16.58 21.69
CA PRO A 143 4.92 17.29 22.93
C PRO A 143 4.86 16.38 24.18
N ARG A 144 4.49 15.11 24.03
CA ARG A 144 4.26 14.20 25.17
C ARG A 144 5.14 12.95 25.14
N SER A 145 5.96 12.78 24.12
CA SER A 145 6.72 11.54 23.96
C SER A 145 8.01 11.69 23.16
N ILE A 146 8.89 10.70 23.30
CA ILE A 146 10.07 10.52 22.47
C ILE A 146 10.02 9.13 21.85
N VAL A 147 9.90 9.06 20.53
CA VAL A 147 9.94 7.82 19.78
C VAL A 147 11.39 7.47 19.48
N ASN A 148 11.92 6.43 20.14
CA ASN A 148 13.24 5.88 19.85
C ASN A 148 13.09 4.84 18.73
N VAL A 149 13.65 5.16 17.56
CA VAL A 149 13.41 4.41 16.31
C VAL A 149 14.59 3.48 16.00
N THR A 150 14.29 2.18 15.83
CA THR A 150 15.29 1.17 15.45
C THR A 150 14.93 0.46 14.16
N GLY A 151 14.75 1.21 13.07
CA GLY A 151 14.57 0.61 11.74
C GLY A 151 13.19 0.01 11.52
N THR A 152 12.22 0.83 11.12
CA THR A 152 10.82 0.52 11.33
C THR A 152 9.92 1.38 10.42
N THR A 153 8.67 0.97 10.25
CA THR A 153 7.65 1.73 9.51
C THR A 153 6.51 2.07 10.47
N PHE A 154 6.18 3.34 10.63
CA PHE A 154 5.19 3.81 11.60
C PHE A 154 4.56 5.13 11.18
N ASN A 155 3.46 5.48 11.83
CA ASN A 155 2.81 6.77 11.72
C ASN A 155 2.67 7.42 13.10
N ILE A 156 2.86 8.73 13.15
CA ILE A 156 2.59 9.58 14.30
C ILE A 156 1.57 10.64 13.87
N ASN A 157 0.57 10.88 14.70
CA ASN A 157 -0.36 12.00 14.57
C ASN A 157 -0.34 12.82 15.87
N VAL A 158 0.11 14.06 15.80
CA VAL A 158 0.23 14.97 16.94
C VAL A 158 -0.85 16.03 16.86
N THR A 159 -1.67 16.09 17.90
CA THR A 159 -2.72 17.10 18.09
C THR A 159 -2.47 17.90 19.36
N GLU A 160 -3.28 18.93 19.58
CA GLU A 160 -3.22 19.70 20.84
C GLU A 160 -3.54 18.84 22.07
N GLU A 161 -4.28 17.74 21.93
CA GLU A 161 -4.77 16.93 23.05
C GLU A 161 -4.03 15.60 23.21
N SER A 162 -3.49 15.05 22.11
CA SER A 162 -2.84 13.74 22.13
C SER A 162 -1.79 13.54 21.05
N ASP A 163 -0.85 12.65 21.35
CA ASP A 163 0.14 12.11 20.43
C ASP A 163 -0.22 10.64 20.17
N GLU A 164 -0.57 10.30 18.93
CA GLU A 164 -0.94 8.94 18.54
C GLU A 164 0.17 8.32 17.71
N LEU A 165 0.64 7.12 18.09
CA LEU A 165 1.66 6.36 17.38
C LEU A 165 1.10 5.02 16.93
N LYS A 166 1.20 4.72 15.63
CA LYS A 166 0.73 3.48 14.97
C LYS A 166 1.92 2.75 14.35
N LEU A 167 2.23 1.53 14.81
CA LEU A 167 3.39 0.77 14.34
C LEU A 167 3.02 -0.27 13.29
N ILE A 168 3.49 -0.06 12.05
CA ILE A 168 3.13 -0.86 10.88
C ILE A 168 4.11 -2.02 10.68
N GLN A 169 5.41 -1.79 10.86
CA GLN A 169 6.47 -2.79 10.76
C GLN A 169 7.59 -2.49 11.75
N GLY A 170 8.25 -3.51 12.29
CA GLY A 170 9.39 -3.38 13.19
C GLY A 170 9.01 -3.24 14.67
N GLY A 171 9.68 -2.34 15.38
CA GLY A 171 9.51 -2.13 16.81
C GLY A 171 10.05 -0.77 17.22
N VAL A 172 9.32 -0.08 18.11
CA VAL A 172 9.71 1.23 18.64
C VAL A 172 9.60 1.26 20.15
N GLN A 173 10.50 2.02 20.77
CA GLN A 173 10.45 2.30 22.19
C GLN A 173 10.00 3.74 22.40
N LEU A 174 8.85 3.90 23.03
CA LEU A 174 8.24 5.18 23.33
C LEU A 174 8.58 5.58 24.76
N ASP A 175 9.30 6.67 24.93
CA ASP A 175 9.50 7.30 26.23
C ASP A 175 8.38 8.34 26.42
N LEU A 176 7.58 8.20 27.47
CA LEU A 176 6.49 9.10 27.82
C LEU A 176 7.04 10.23 28.70
N LEU A 177 6.71 11.46 28.33
CA LEU A 177 7.15 12.65 29.04
C LEU A 177 6.11 13.08 30.07
N ASP A 178 6.59 13.58 31.21
CA ASP A 178 5.75 14.27 32.19
C ASP A 178 5.60 15.77 31.87
N ALA A 179 4.96 16.52 32.76
CA ALA A 179 4.75 17.96 32.59
C ALA A 179 6.03 18.80 32.68
N GLU A 180 7.16 18.22 33.13
CA GLU A 180 8.48 18.86 33.21
C GLU A 180 9.40 18.40 32.04
N ASP A 181 8.84 17.73 31.03
CA ASP A 181 9.56 17.11 29.90
C ASP A 181 10.56 16.02 30.33
N GLU A 182 10.38 15.42 31.51
CA GLU A 182 11.19 14.31 31.99
C GLU A 182 10.58 12.95 31.59
N VAL A 183 11.43 11.96 31.32
CA VAL A 183 10.97 10.61 30.97
C VAL A 183 10.45 9.91 32.23
N GLU A 184 9.14 9.80 32.35
CA GLU A 184 8.48 9.12 33.48
C GLU A 184 8.32 7.61 33.22
N ASN A 185 7.88 7.27 32.00
CA ASN A 185 7.50 5.91 31.64
C ASN A 185 8.05 5.52 30.27
N ARG A 186 8.16 4.21 30.04
CA ARG A 186 8.68 3.64 28.79
C ARG A 186 7.81 2.49 28.32
N VAL A 187 7.36 2.56 27.08
CA VAL A 187 6.47 1.57 26.46
C VAL A 187 7.11 1.03 25.20
N THR A 188 7.07 -0.28 25.00
CA THR A 188 7.44 -0.89 23.72
C THR A 188 6.18 -1.07 22.90
N VAL A 189 6.11 -0.45 21.73
CA VAL A 189 5.02 -0.65 20.76
C VAL A 189 5.51 -1.67 19.74
N SER A 190 4.67 -2.68 19.45
CA SER A 190 4.96 -3.76 18.49
C SER A 190 4.09 -3.65 17.23
N VAL A 191 4.43 -4.41 16.19
CA VAL A 191 3.69 -4.41 14.90
C VAL A 191 2.19 -4.63 15.12
N GLY A 192 1.38 -3.82 14.43
CA GLY A 192 -0.08 -3.90 14.49
C GLY A 192 -0.67 -3.25 15.74
N GLN A 193 0.16 -2.63 16.59
CA GLN A 193 -0.29 -1.90 17.78
C GLN A 193 -0.29 -0.39 17.55
N GLN A 194 -1.18 0.29 18.26
CA GLN A 194 -1.20 1.73 18.39
C GLN A 194 -1.22 2.15 19.86
N ILE A 195 -0.82 3.38 20.13
CA ILE A 195 -0.92 4.01 21.45
C ILE A 195 -1.27 5.48 21.28
N ALA A 196 -2.22 5.97 22.09
CA ALA A 196 -2.57 7.39 22.18
C ALA A 196 -2.12 7.93 23.54
N VAL A 197 -1.25 8.94 23.53
CA VAL A 197 -0.69 9.58 24.71
C VAL A 197 -1.34 10.95 24.87
N SER A 198 -2.10 11.14 25.94
CA SER A 198 -2.63 12.45 26.35
C SER A 198 -1.84 13.00 27.53
N ASP A 199 -2.09 14.24 27.94
CA ASP A 199 -1.39 14.88 29.07
C ASP A 199 -1.46 14.09 30.40
N ASN A 200 -2.48 13.25 30.56
CA ASN A 200 -2.67 12.44 31.77
C ASN A 200 -2.04 11.03 31.66
N ALA A 201 -1.61 10.61 30.48
CA ALA A 201 -1.17 9.25 30.22
C ALA A 201 0.11 8.88 30.96
N SER A 202 0.99 9.85 31.22
CA SER A 202 2.25 9.68 31.96
C SER A 202 2.00 9.23 33.41
N SER A 203 0.92 9.72 34.04
CA SER A 203 0.53 9.38 35.42
C SER A 203 -0.17 8.02 35.61
N MET A 204 -0.40 7.24 34.54
CA MET A 204 -1.12 5.97 34.63
C MET A 204 -0.25 4.85 35.20
N ALA A 205 -0.82 4.06 36.11
CA ALA A 205 -0.10 3.00 36.82
C ALA A 205 0.42 1.87 35.92
N GLU A 206 -0.21 1.64 34.75
CA GLU A 206 0.21 0.63 33.78
C GLU A 206 0.14 1.19 32.35
N PRO A 207 1.21 1.78 31.82
CA PRO A 207 1.20 2.41 30.49
C PRO A 207 1.03 1.40 29.35
N ALA A 208 1.27 0.11 29.61
CA ALA A 208 0.96 -0.98 28.67
C ALA A 208 -0.55 -1.17 28.42
N SER A 209 -1.41 -0.69 29.31
CA SER A 209 -2.86 -0.74 29.14
C SER A 209 -3.39 0.22 28.06
N LEU A 210 -2.54 1.14 27.58
CA LEU A 210 -2.83 2.08 26.50
C LEU A 210 -2.59 1.49 25.10
N LEU A 211 -2.06 0.27 25.01
CA LEU A 211 -1.79 -0.38 23.74
C LEU A 211 -3.08 -0.97 23.17
N GLU A 212 -3.42 -0.51 21.97
CA GLU A 212 -4.57 -0.97 21.20
C GLU A 212 -4.10 -1.61 19.88
N ILE A 213 -5.02 -2.27 19.18
CA ILE A 213 -4.77 -2.75 17.82
C ILE A 213 -4.98 -1.58 16.86
N ILE A 214 -4.15 -1.46 15.82
CA ILE A 214 -4.33 -0.43 14.78
C ILE A 214 -5.72 -0.60 14.15
N GLU A 215 -6.44 0.51 14.07
CA GLU A 215 -7.75 0.58 13.43
C GLU A 215 -7.67 0.19 11.94
N PRO A 216 -8.54 -0.72 11.45
CA PRO A 216 -8.58 -1.09 10.04
C PRO A 216 -8.73 0.11 9.10
N GLU A 217 -9.48 1.13 9.51
CA GLU A 217 -9.71 2.36 8.78
C GLU A 217 -8.39 3.10 8.45
N PHE A 218 -7.41 3.07 9.36
CA PHE A 218 -6.10 3.65 9.10
C PHE A 218 -5.32 2.86 8.05
N LEU A 219 -5.30 1.53 8.16
CA LEU A 219 -4.58 0.65 7.20
C LEU A 219 -5.15 0.76 5.78
N GLU A 220 -6.40 1.16 5.66
CA GLU A 220 -7.10 1.35 4.40
C GLU A 220 -7.19 2.82 3.96
N SER A 221 -6.66 3.75 4.77
CA SER A 221 -6.67 5.17 4.45
C SER A 221 -5.75 5.49 3.28
N GLU A 222 -6.14 6.43 2.42
CA GLU A 222 -5.31 6.87 1.29
C GLU A 222 -3.97 7.47 1.77
N TRP A 223 -3.93 8.10 2.95
CA TRP A 223 -2.68 8.56 3.57
C TRP A 223 -1.70 7.41 3.77
N HIS A 224 -2.15 6.32 4.40
CA HIS A 224 -1.30 5.16 4.65
C HIS A 224 -0.92 4.45 3.34
N LEU A 225 -1.90 4.17 2.48
CA LEU A 225 -1.71 3.42 1.25
C LEU A 225 -0.78 4.15 0.28
N ARG A 226 -0.93 5.47 0.14
CA ARG A 226 -0.05 6.26 -0.74
C ARG A 226 1.41 6.22 -0.29
N ASN A 227 1.67 6.35 1.02
CA ASN A 227 3.04 6.31 1.56
C ASN A 227 3.62 4.90 1.46
N LEU A 228 2.81 3.89 1.71
CA LEU A 228 3.22 2.50 1.59
C LEU A 228 3.48 2.10 0.13
N GLU A 229 2.75 2.65 -0.85
CA GLU A 229 2.86 2.29 -2.28
C GLU A 229 4.28 2.51 -2.83
N GLN A 230 5.00 3.51 -2.32
CA GLN A 230 6.39 3.78 -2.71
C GLN A 230 7.34 2.62 -2.36
N PHE A 231 6.99 1.78 -1.39
CA PHE A 231 7.88 0.75 -0.87
C PHE A 231 7.32 -0.67 -0.88
N ASP A 232 6.00 -0.82 -0.89
CA ASP A 232 5.28 -2.09 -1.00
C ASP A 232 4.05 -1.92 -1.91
N PRO A 233 4.28 -1.66 -3.22
CA PRO A 233 3.19 -1.44 -4.17
C PRO A 233 2.28 -2.67 -4.29
N GLU A 234 2.81 -3.87 -4.07
CA GLU A 234 2.04 -5.12 -4.15
C GLU A 234 1.07 -5.28 -2.97
N GLY A 235 1.56 -5.02 -1.75
CA GLY A 235 0.72 -5.00 -0.55
C GLY A 235 -0.41 -3.96 -0.65
N VAL A 236 -0.11 -2.79 -1.21
CA VAL A 236 -1.11 -1.74 -1.46
C VAL A 236 -2.13 -2.17 -2.51
N ALA A 237 -1.70 -2.71 -3.66
CA ALA A 237 -2.61 -3.19 -4.69
C ALA A 237 -3.54 -4.31 -4.18
N ALA A 238 -3.02 -5.23 -3.37
CA ALA A 238 -3.83 -6.26 -2.72
C ALA A 238 -4.85 -5.67 -1.74
N THR A 239 -4.47 -4.63 -1.00
CA THR A 239 -5.35 -3.94 -0.05
C THR A 239 -6.43 -3.15 -0.78
N ARG A 240 -6.09 -2.36 -1.81
CA ARG A 240 -7.05 -1.66 -2.66
C ARG A 240 -8.03 -2.63 -3.32
N LYS A 241 -7.57 -3.77 -3.85
CA LYS A 241 -8.47 -4.82 -4.39
C LYS A 241 -9.46 -5.34 -3.35
N LYS A 242 -9.06 -5.48 -2.08
CA LYS A 242 -9.98 -5.88 -0.99
C LYS A 242 -10.98 -4.76 -0.67
N ILE A 243 -10.53 -3.51 -0.62
CA ILE A 243 -11.39 -2.34 -0.43
C ILE A 243 -12.42 -2.27 -1.56
N ASP A 244 -11.98 -2.39 -2.81
CA ASP A 244 -12.83 -2.39 -4.00
C ASP A 244 -13.79 -3.57 -4.01
N ALA A 245 -13.36 -4.77 -3.64
CA ALA A 245 -14.26 -5.93 -3.54
C ALA A 245 -15.33 -5.74 -2.45
N ARG A 246 -15.02 -5.00 -1.38
CA ARG A 246 -15.95 -4.68 -0.29
C ARG A 246 -16.88 -3.52 -0.62
N ASN A 247 -16.38 -2.51 -1.34
CA ASN A 247 -17.11 -1.30 -1.72
C ASN A 247 -17.84 -1.43 -3.06
N ALA A 248 -17.45 -2.39 -3.89
CA ALA A 248 -18.16 -2.73 -5.11
C ALA A 248 -19.63 -2.87 -4.72
N PRO A 249 -20.54 -2.14 -5.39
CA PRO A 249 -21.95 -2.22 -5.09
C PRO A 249 -22.28 -3.70 -5.10
N ALA A 250 -22.64 -4.23 -3.92
CA ALA A 250 -22.93 -5.65 -3.78
C ALA A 250 -23.84 -5.97 -4.95
N PRO A 251 -23.38 -6.84 -5.88
CA PRO A 251 -23.81 -6.86 -7.27
C PRO A 251 -25.29 -6.65 -7.23
N THR A 252 -25.76 -5.47 -7.70
CA THR A 252 -27.13 -4.97 -7.49
C THR A 252 -27.94 -6.23 -7.50
N PRO A 253 -28.51 -6.68 -6.35
CA PRO A 253 -29.26 -7.90 -6.38
C PRO A 253 -30.22 -7.60 -7.48
N GLU A 254 -30.04 -8.25 -8.64
CA GLU A 254 -31.08 -8.35 -9.64
C GLU A 254 -32.19 -8.77 -8.72
N LEU A 255 -33.10 -7.82 -8.39
CA LEU A 255 -34.19 -8.02 -7.44
C LEU A 255 -34.60 -9.39 -7.83
N PRO A 256 -34.35 -10.43 -7.01
CA PRO A 256 -34.34 -11.73 -7.58
C PRO A 256 -35.75 -11.78 -8.13
N VAL A 257 -35.83 -11.86 -9.46
CA VAL A 257 -37.01 -12.41 -10.11
C VAL A 257 -37.07 -13.66 -9.29
N SER A 258 -38.00 -13.68 -8.32
CA SER A 258 -37.85 -14.50 -7.10
C SER A 258 -37.23 -15.76 -7.61
N PRO A 259 -36.09 -16.24 -7.08
CA PRO A 259 -35.70 -17.55 -7.50
C PRO A 259 -36.86 -18.34 -6.88
N ASP A 260 -37.97 -18.51 -7.62
CA ASP A 260 -38.51 -19.80 -7.94
C ASP A 260 -37.26 -20.62 -7.88
N LEU A 261 -37.14 -21.31 -6.75
CA LEU A 261 -36.05 -22.18 -6.50
C LEU A 261 -36.19 -23.25 -7.59
N GLU A 262 -35.86 -22.91 -8.83
CA GLU A 262 -35.57 -23.74 -9.96
C GLU A 262 -34.17 -24.31 -9.71
N SER A 263 -33.88 -24.66 -8.46
CA SER A 263 -33.13 -25.87 -8.23
C SER A 263 -33.99 -26.96 -8.87
N THR A 264 -33.49 -27.42 -10.02
CA THR A 264 -34.02 -28.52 -10.85
C THR A 264 -34.12 -29.86 -10.11
N ALA A 265 -33.69 -29.90 -8.84
CA ALA A 265 -33.87 -31.04 -7.97
C ALA A 265 -35.37 -31.27 -7.68
N PRO A 266 -35.87 -32.50 -7.88
CA PRO A 266 -37.28 -32.82 -7.66
C PRO A 266 -37.66 -32.65 -6.19
N LEU A 267 -38.87 -32.13 -5.96
CA LEU A 267 -39.47 -32.03 -4.63
C LEU A 267 -39.82 -33.44 -4.10
N ASN A 268 -39.38 -33.74 -2.89
CA ASN A 268 -39.76 -34.94 -2.14
C ASN A 268 -40.77 -34.57 -1.06
N PRO A 269 -42.08 -34.87 -1.25
CA PRO A 269 -43.10 -34.53 -0.26
C PRO A 269 -42.96 -35.32 1.06
N ASP A 270 -42.21 -36.42 1.07
CA ASP A 270 -41.98 -37.24 2.26
C ASP A 270 -40.82 -36.71 3.11
N LEU A 271 -40.01 -35.78 2.59
CA LEU A 271 -38.92 -35.13 3.34
C LEU A 271 -39.47 -33.95 4.13
N GLU A 272 -39.46 -34.04 5.46
CA GLU A 272 -39.92 -32.96 6.35
C GLU A 272 -39.15 -31.65 6.13
N ALA A 273 -39.82 -30.51 6.29
CA ALA A 273 -39.19 -29.20 6.15
C ALA A 273 -38.33 -28.85 7.39
N PRO A 274 -37.20 -28.14 7.23
CA PRO A 274 -36.41 -27.63 8.36
C PRO A 274 -37.25 -26.73 9.27
N ILE A 275 -37.04 -26.82 10.58
CA ILE A 275 -37.74 -26.00 11.57
C ILE A 275 -36.79 -24.91 12.07
N ILE A 276 -37.28 -23.68 12.22
CA ILE A 276 -36.48 -22.54 12.70
C ILE A 276 -36.74 -22.37 14.20
N LEU A 277 -35.67 -22.26 14.98
CA LEU A 277 -35.72 -22.09 16.43
C LEU A 277 -35.44 -20.64 16.84
N SER A 278 -34.50 -19.98 16.16
CA SER A 278 -34.10 -18.59 16.45
C SER A 278 -33.58 -17.92 15.18
N PRO A 279 -33.84 -16.62 14.95
CA PRO A 279 -34.76 -15.76 15.69
C PRO A 279 -36.23 -16.14 15.43
N ALA A 280 -37.15 -15.49 16.16
CA ALA A 280 -38.59 -15.63 15.93
C ALA A 280 -39.00 -15.01 14.57
N GLN A 281 -40.10 -15.50 14.00
CA GLN A 281 -40.68 -14.93 12.78
C GLN A 281 -40.98 -13.43 12.98
N ASN A 282 -40.59 -12.61 12.00
CA ASN A 282 -40.73 -11.15 12.00
C ASN A 282 -39.95 -10.45 13.14
N ALA A 283 -38.82 -11.01 13.57
CA ALA A 283 -37.94 -10.37 14.53
C ALA A 283 -37.38 -9.04 13.99
N VAL A 284 -37.28 -8.03 14.85
CA VAL A 284 -36.66 -6.73 14.56
C VAL A 284 -35.27 -6.71 15.19
N ILE A 285 -34.25 -6.49 14.36
CA ILE A 285 -32.83 -6.53 14.74
C ILE A 285 -32.32 -5.08 14.85
N PRO A 286 -31.81 -4.64 16.01
CA PRO A 286 -31.37 -3.26 16.20
C PRO A 286 -30.15 -2.90 15.35
N ALA A 287 -30.04 -1.63 14.95
CA ALA A 287 -28.92 -1.11 14.16
C ALA A 287 -27.54 -1.28 14.84
N ALA A 288 -27.49 -1.48 16.16
CA ALA A 288 -26.26 -1.75 16.91
C ALA A 288 -25.71 -3.17 16.69
N GLN A 289 -26.51 -4.09 16.11
CA GLN A 289 -26.10 -5.46 15.87
C GLN A 289 -25.74 -5.66 14.39
N ASN A 290 -24.45 -5.72 14.11
CA ASN A 290 -23.94 -5.94 12.74
C ASN A 290 -24.08 -7.40 12.25
N SER A 291 -24.64 -8.30 13.08
CA SER A 291 -24.83 -9.71 12.74
C SER A 291 -25.88 -10.41 13.59
N ILE A 292 -26.42 -11.51 13.06
CA ILE A 292 -27.35 -12.41 13.74
C ILE A 292 -27.09 -13.87 13.35
N THR A 293 -27.27 -14.78 14.30
CA THR A 293 -27.25 -16.23 14.06
C THR A 293 -28.67 -16.74 13.92
N LEU A 294 -28.95 -17.40 12.79
CA LEU A 294 -30.15 -18.18 12.54
C LEU A 294 -29.88 -19.64 12.96
N GLU A 295 -30.76 -20.23 13.75
CA GLU A 295 -30.64 -21.60 14.24
C GLU A 295 -31.94 -22.36 13.99
N GLY A 296 -31.82 -23.66 13.71
CA GLY A 296 -32.97 -24.51 13.52
C GLY A 296 -32.65 -26.00 13.64
N THR A 297 -33.65 -26.84 13.38
CA THR A 297 -33.51 -28.29 13.29
C THR A 297 -33.69 -28.79 11.87
N ALA A 298 -32.84 -29.73 11.47
CA ALA A 298 -32.94 -30.42 10.19
C ALA A 298 -33.80 -31.70 10.32
N PRO A 299 -34.46 -32.15 9.24
CA PRO A 299 -35.12 -33.47 9.20
C PRO A 299 -34.08 -34.60 9.28
N GLU A 300 -34.45 -35.79 9.76
CA GLU A 300 -33.51 -36.91 9.96
C GLU A 300 -32.84 -37.38 8.66
N GLN A 301 -33.53 -37.16 7.54
CA GLN A 301 -33.11 -37.57 6.21
C GLN A 301 -32.26 -36.50 5.50
N ALA A 302 -32.05 -35.33 6.13
CA ALA A 302 -31.22 -34.27 5.56
C ALA A 302 -29.78 -34.75 5.39
N PHE A 303 -29.30 -34.68 4.15
CA PHE A 303 -27.90 -34.79 3.81
C PHE A 303 -27.24 -33.40 3.76
N GLN A 304 -27.99 -32.37 3.34
CA GLN A 304 -27.55 -30.97 3.28
C GLN A 304 -28.68 -30.02 3.69
N ILE A 305 -28.32 -28.83 4.16
CA ILE A 305 -29.23 -27.70 4.36
C ILE A 305 -28.78 -26.56 3.46
N GLN A 306 -29.74 -25.92 2.78
CA GLN A 306 -29.51 -24.71 2.00
C GLN A 306 -30.36 -23.56 2.52
N ILE A 307 -29.79 -22.35 2.51
CA ILE A 307 -30.47 -21.10 2.86
C ILE A 307 -30.26 -20.09 1.74
N ASN A 308 -31.34 -19.63 1.10
CA ASN A 308 -31.27 -18.74 -0.08
C ASN A 308 -30.30 -19.25 -1.16
N GLY A 309 -30.27 -20.57 -1.37
CA GLY A 309 -29.37 -21.23 -2.34
C GLY A 309 -27.95 -21.50 -1.83
N TYR A 310 -27.58 -21.04 -0.62
CA TYR A 310 -26.27 -21.30 -0.02
C TYR A 310 -26.27 -22.60 0.80
N THR A 311 -25.42 -23.57 0.45
CA THR A 311 -25.24 -24.82 1.20
C THR A 311 -24.42 -24.58 2.48
N LEU A 312 -24.95 -24.98 3.62
CA LEU A 312 -24.27 -24.83 4.91
C LEU A 312 -23.07 -25.78 5.02
N SER A 313 -21.86 -25.24 5.01
CA SER A 313 -20.61 -26.00 5.06
C SER A 313 -20.35 -26.71 6.39
N LYS A 314 -20.98 -26.24 7.49
CA LYS A 314 -20.85 -26.82 8.84
C LYS A 314 -21.90 -27.89 9.16
N PHE A 315 -22.85 -28.14 8.27
CA PHE A 315 -23.90 -29.13 8.49
C PHE A 315 -23.43 -30.47 7.92
N GLU A 316 -23.35 -31.50 8.77
CA GLU A 316 -22.97 -32.84 8.36
C GLU A 316 -24.20 -33.78 8.26
N PRO A 317 -24.20 -34.77 7.36
CA PRO A 317 -25.29 -35.74 7.27
C PRO A 317 -25.55 -36.46 8.60
N GLY A 318 -26.76 -36.31 9.13
CA GLY A 318 -27.15 -36.83 10.45
C GLY A 318 -27.24 -35.77 11.55
N ASP A 319 -26.76 -34.55 11.29
CA ASP A 319 -26.97 -33.43 12.20
C ASP A 319 -28.45 -33.09 12.34
N ARG A 320 -28.87 -32.93 13.59
CA ARG A 320 -30.24 -32.52 13.94
C ARG A 320 -30.39 -31.01 14.03
N LYS A 321 -29.29 -30.26 14.07
CA LYS A 321 -29.27 -28.81 14.24
C LYS A 321 -28.48 -28.17 13.10
N TRP A 322 -28.89 -27.00 12.68
CA TRP A 322 -28.16 -26.18 11.72
C TRP A 322 -28.04 -24.75 12.23
N THR A 323 -27.00 -24.05 11.79
CA THR A 323 -26.72 -22.66 12.14
C THR A 323 -26.26 -21.89 10.90
N TYR A 324 -26.72 -20.65 10.76
CA TYR A 324 -26.33 -19.74 9.69
C TYR A 324 -26.07 -18.34 10.26
N PHE A 325 -25.01 -17.70 9.77
CA PHE A 325 -24.59 -16.39 10.25
C PHE A 325 -24.89 -15.33 9.20
N ALA A 326 -25.87 -14.47 9.48
CA ALA A 326 -26.22 -13.34 8.65
C ALA A 326 -25.54 -12.08 9.20
N ALA A 327 -24.77 -11.36 8.39
CA ALA A 327 -24.03 -10.18 8.82
C ALA A 327 -23.94 -9.11 7.73
N THR A 328 -23.85 -7.86 8.16
CA THR A 328 -23.73 -6.70 7.26
C THR A 328 -22.45 -6.76 6.42
N GLN A 329 -21.34 -7.17 7.04
CA GLN A 329 -20.04 -7.34 6.36
C GLN A 329 -20.05 -8.36 5.21
N PHE A 330 -21.02 -9.27 5.18
CA PHE A 330 -21.16 -10.29 4.13
C PHE A 330 -22.35 -10.02 3.20
N ASN A 331 -23.04 -8.87 3.36
CA ASN A 331 -24.25 -8.52 2.61
C ASN A 331 -25.37 -9.59 2.70
N THR A 332 -25.40 -10.36 3.80
CA THR A 332 -26.43 -11.37 4.11
C THR A 332 -27.44 -10.88 5.13
N LEU A 333 -27.23 -9.68 5.68
CA LEU A 333 -28.14 -8.93 6.55
C LEU A 333 -28.17 -7.48 6.08
N ASN A 334 -29.22 -7.10 5.36
CA ASN A 334 -29.37 -5.77 4.75
C ASN A 334 -30.34 -4.90 5.56
N PRO A 335 -30.14 -3.57 5.66
CA PRO A 335 -31.13 -2.68 6.25
C PRO A 335 -32.52 -2.87 5.62
N GLY A 336 -33.56 -2.97 6.44
CA GLY A 336 -34.93 -3.25 6.01
C GLY A 336 -35.34 -4.72 6.17
N GLU A 337 -36.28 -5.17 5.34
CA GLU A 337 -36.80 -6.55 5.39
C GLU A 337 -35.82 -7.54 4.73
N ASN A 338 -35.57 -8.66 5.42
CA ASN A 338 -34.78 -9.78 4.93
C ASN A 338 -35.67 -11.03 4.93
N LEU A 339 -35.63 -11.80 3.83
CA LEU A 339 -36.32 -13.07 3.67
C LEU A 339 -35.29 -14.19 3.50
N TYR A 340 -35.39 -15.22 4.33
CA TYR A 340 -34.59 -16.43 4.25
C TYR A 340 -35.48 -17.63 3.92
N GLN A 341 -35.12 -18.37 2.88
CA GLN A 341 -35.76 -19.61 2.45
C GLN A 341 -34.83 -20.77 2.76
N ILE A 342 -35.26 -21.64 3.66
CA ILE A 342 -34.49 -22.79 4.16
C ILE A 342 -35.08 -24.07 3.57
N ILE A 343 -34.24 -24.93 3.01
CA ILE A 343 -34.61 -26.27 2.52
C ILE A 343 -33.61 -27.32 3.00
N ALA A 344 -34.07 -28.56 3.13
CA ALA A 344 -33.22 -29.73 3.25
C ALA A 344 -33.11 -30.47 1.91
N ILE A 345 -31.95 -31.09 1.69
CA ILE A 345 -31.70 -31.97 0.55
C ILE A 345 -31.30 -33.35 1.08
N ASP A 346 -31.92 -34.41 0.59
CA ASP A 346 -31.60 -35.79 0.97
C ASP A 346 -30.40 -36.37 0.18
N ARG A 347 -30.07 -37.64 0.43
CA ARG A 347 -28.95 -38.34 -0.25
C ARG A 347 -29.19 -38.55 -1.74
N GLN A 348 -30.45 -38.53 -2.18
CA GLN A 348 -30.87 -38.68 -3.57
C GLN A 348 -30.88 -37.34 -4.29
N GLY A 349 -30.55 -36.24 -3.59
CA GLY A 349 -30.58 -34.89 -4.14
C GLY A 349 -31.99 -34.32 -4.25
N GLN A 350 -32.99 -34.89 -3.56
CA GLN A 350 -34.36 -34.39 -3.57
C GLN A 350 -34.58 -33.40 -2.42
N ARG A 351 -35.52 -32.47 -2.60
CA ARG A 351 -35.71 -31.31 -1.73
C ARG A 351 -36.92 -31.44 -0.82
N SER A 352 -36.82 -30.87 0.37
CA SER A 352 -37.97 -30.68 1.26
C SER A 352 -38.85 -29.52 0.78
N PRO A 353 -40.07 -29.37 1.33
CA PRO A 353 -40.78 -28.09 1.29
C PRO A 353 -39.93 -26.96 1.88
N VAL A 354 -40.19 -25.73 1.43
CA VAL A 354 -39.46 -24.52 1.86
C VAL A 354 -39.99 -24.01 3.19
N THR A 355 -39.09 -23.66 4.10
CA THR A 355 -39.41 -22.90 5.32
C THR A 355 -38.94 -21.46 5.16
N GLU A 356 -39.82 -20.49 5.37
CA GLU A 356 -39.51 -19.06 5.23
C GLU A 356 -39.33 -18.35 6.58
N LEU A 357 -38.28 -17.56 6.72
CA LEU A 357 -38.05 -16.64 7.84
C LEU A 357 -38.00 -15.21 7.33
N ARG A 358 -38.85 -14.35 7.89
CA ARG A 358 -38.82 -12.90 7.68
C ARG A 358 -38.25 -12.23 8.91
N LEU A 359 -37.33 -11.27 8.72
CA LEU A 359 -36.84 -10.38 9.78
C LEU A 359 -36.62 -8.97 9.25
N THR A 360 -36.59 -7.99 10.13
CA THR A 360 -36.35 -6.58 9.80
C THR A 360 -35.08 -6.11 10.50
N TYR A 361 -34.12 -5.55 9.78
CA TYR A 361 -32.89 -4.97 10.34
C TYR A 361 -32.96 -3.44 10.29
N GLU A 362 -32.82 -2.77 11.43
CA GLU A 362 -32.98 -1.31 11.55
C GLU A 362 -31.79 -0.49 11.04
N GLY A 363 -30.73 -1.13 10.52
CA GLY A 363 -29.47 -0.49 10.13
C GLY A 363 -29.60 0.82 9.34
N VAL A 364 -28.55 1.64 9.33
CA VAL A 364 -28.54 2.90 8.56
C VAL A 364 -28.59 2.55 7.07
N ALA A 365 -29.72 2.80 6.44
CA ALA A 365 -29.83 2.66 4.99
C ALA A 365 -28.77 3.55 4.34
N PRO A 366 -27.92 3.02 3.43
CA PRO A 366 -26.97 3.85 2.70
C PRO A 366 -27.74 4.98 2.03
N ALA A 367 -27.23 6.21 2.17
CA ALA A 367 -27.85 7.38 1.58
C ALA A 367 -28.10 7.11 0.08
N PRO A 368 -29.30 7.43 -0.45
CA PRO A 368 -29.60 7.16 -1.85
C PRO A 368 -28.53 7.80 -2.73
N ALA A 369 -27.88 6.99 -3.56
CA ALA A 369 -26.88 7.46 -4.50
C ALA A 369 -27.45 8.64 -5.32
N PRO A 370 -26.66 9.70 -5.56
CA PRO A 370 -27.13 10.84 -6.35
C PRO A 370 -27.58 10.33 -7.73
N THR A 371 -28.81 10.68 -8.11
CA THR A 371 -29.39 10.33 -9.41
C THR A 371 -28.46 10.85 -10.51
N PRO A 372 -27.88 9.99 -11.36
CA PRO A 372 -27.05 10.45 -12.47
C PRO A 372 -27.89 11.34 -13.39
N ALA A 373 -27.32 12.49 -13.77
CA ALA A 373 -27.94 13.40 -14.71
C ALA A 373 -28.20 12.70 -16.06
N PRO A 374 -29.27 13.05 -16.80
CA PRO A 374 -29.60 12.42 -18.07
C PRO A 374 -28.47 12.60 -19.09
N VAL A 375 -27.83 11.50 -19.49
CA VAL A 375 -26.83 11.50 -20.57
C VAL A 375 -27.55 11.57 -21.91
N GLU A 376 -27.20 12.59 -22.68
CA GLU A 376 -27.68 12.88 -24.04
C GLU A 376 -27.20 11.79 -25.03
N PRO A 377 -28.02 11.31 -25.98
CA PRO A 377 -27.68 10.16 -26.81
C PRO A 377 -26.62 10.49 -27.87
N ALA A 378 -25.54 9.71 -27.88
CA ALA A 378 -24.49 9.77 -28.89
C ALA A 378 -24.95 9.22 -30.25
N VAL A 379 -24.60 9.95 -31.29
CA VAL A 379 -24.94 9.72 -32.70
C VAL A 379 -24.15 8.53 -33.26
N THR A 380 -24.88 7.63 -33.93
CA THR A 380 -24.35 6.50 -34.71
C THR A 380 -23.81 6.99 -36.05
N GLU A 381 -22.56 6.66 -36.39
CA GLU A 381 -21.99 6.88 -37.73
C GLU A 381 -21.67 5.53 -38.39
N GLU A 382 -22.20 5.35 -39.60
CA GLU A 382 -22.12 4.16 -40.45
C GLU A 382 -20.76 4.01 -41.18
N ALA A 383 -20.48 2.77 -41.60
CA ALA A 383 -19.33 2.28 -42.35
C ALA A 383 -19.05 2.97 -43.71
N PRO A 384 -17.92 2.61 -44.38
CA PRO A 384 -18.10 1.71 -45.52
C PRO A 384 -17.02 0.63 -45.71
N ALA A 385 -17.42 -0.40 -46.47
CA ALA A 385 -16.67 -1.57 -46.89
C ALA A 385 -15.89 -1.36 -48.21
N GLU A 386 -14.88 -2.22 -48.46
CA GLU A 386 -14.28 -2.74 -49.71
C GLU A 386 -12.80 -3.12 -49.42
N GLY A 387 -12.13 -4.17 -49.92
CA GLY A 387 -12.42 -5.29 -50.80
C GLY A 387 -11.10 -6.07 -51.10
N THR A 388 -11.21 -7.40 -51.24
CA THR A 388 -10.52 -8.28 -52.23
C THR A 388 -9.00 -8.56 -52.22
N SER A 389 -8.73 -9.90 -52.22
CA SER A 389 -7.70 -10.70 -52.94
C SER A 389 -6.35 -11.11 -52.31
N ALA A 390 -6.11 -12.43 -52.40
CA ALA A 390 -4.94 -13.22 -51.98
C ALA A 390 -3.71 -13.05 -52.92
N PRO A 391 -2.55 -13.65 -52.57
CA PRO A 391 -2.29 -15.01 -53.07
C PRO A 391 -1.59 -15.96 -52.08
N VAL A 392 -1.77 -17.25 -52.37
CA VAL A 392 -1.14 -18.42 -51.74
C VAL A 392 0.28 -18.58 -52.29
N THR A 393 1.26 -18.76 -51.39
CA THR A 393 2.61 -19.21 -51.74
C THR A 393 2.92 -20.49 -50.97
N GLU A 394 3.12 -21.55 -51.74
CA GLU A 394 3.61 -22.87 -51.35
C GLU A 394 5.13 -22.75 -51.10
N THR A 395 5.63 -23.24 -49.97
CA THR A 395 7.08 -23.24 -49.67
C THR A 395 7.46 -24.54 -48.98
N GLU A 396 8.54 -25.12 -49.48
CA GLU A 396 9.03 -26.48 -49.28
C GLU A 396 9.51 -26.75 -47.84
N GLU A 397 9.15 -27.93 -47.33
CA GLU A 397 9.62 -28.46 -46.05
C GLU A 397 11.12 -28.75 -46.09
N THR A 398 11.88 -27.98 -45.30
CA THR A 398 13.22 -28.38 -44.84
C THR A 398 13.09 -28.71 -43.35
N THR A 399 13.36 -29.96 -42.98
CA THR A 399 13.26 -30.43 -41.59
C THR A 399 14.46 -29.92 -40.80
N GLU A 400 14.40 -28.66 -40.36
CA GLU A 400 15.30 -28.10 -39.37
C GLU A 400 14.86 -28.53 -37.97
N VAL A 401 15.84 -28.95 -37.16
CA VAL A 401 15.63 -29.23 -35.74
C VAL A 401 15.39 -27.89 -35.05
N SER A 402 14.12 -27.51 -34.92
CA SER A 402 13.68 -26.33 -34.17
C SER A 402 14.08 -26.51 -32.70
N ILE A 403 15.13 -25.82 -32.28
CA ILE A 403 15.42 -25.62 -30.86
C ILE A 403 14.41 -24.57 -30.40
N ASP A 404 13.42 -25.03 -29.65
CA ASP A 404 12.41 -24.16 -29.04
C ASP A 404 13.11 -23.18 -28.10
N PHE A 405 13.02 -21.88 -28.41
CA PHE A 405 13.63 -20.79 -27.62
C PHE A 405 12.51 -20.21 -26.73
N PRO A 406 12.46 -20.57 -25.43
CA PRO A 406 11.27 -20.31 -24.62
C PRO A 406 11.01 -18.81 -24.45
N ALA A 407 9.76 -18.43 -24.20
CA ALA A 407 9.41 -17.03 -23.94
C ALA A 407 10.07 -16.50 -22.65
N PRO A 408 10.46 -15.21 -22.59
CA PRO A 408 10.88 -14.59 -21.34
C PRO A 408 9.73 -14.60 -20.32
N ARG A 409 10.05 -14.60 -19.02
CA ARG A 409 9.06 -14.59 -17.94
C ARG A 409 9.22 -13.37 -17.06
N VAL A 410 8.18 -12.56 -16.93
CA VAL A 410 8.17 -11.41 -16.01
C VAL A 410 7.83 -11.91 -14.61
N THR A 411 8.66 -11.58 -13.62
CA THR A 411 8.52 -12.03 -12.22
C THR A 411 8.15 -10.92 -11.26
N THR A 412 8.32 -9.65 -11.66
CA THR A 412 7.93 -8.50 -10.84
C THR A 412 7.25 -7.45 -11.72
N PRO A 413 6.10 -6.90 -11.29
CA PRO A 413 5.28 -7.26 -10.11
C PRO A 413 4.92 -8.76 -10.00
N THR A 414 4.90 -9.30 -8.77
CA THR A 414 4.72 -10.74 -8.46
C THR A 414 3.45 -11.32 -9.09
N LEU A 415 2.44 -10.48 -9.33
CA LEU A 415 1.22 -10.91 -10.03
C LEU A 415 1.50 -11.55 -11.40
N PHE A 416 2.55 -11.11 -12.11
CA PHE A 416 2.93 -11.67 -13.41
C PHE A 416 3.58 -13.06 -13.28
N ALA A 417 4.14 -13.37 -12.10
CA ALA A 417 4.69 -14.69 -11.83
C ALA A 417 3.58 -15.74 -11.73
N ASP A 418 2.41 -15.36 -11.20
CA ASP A 418 1.23 -16.23 -11.02
C ASP A 418 0.35 -16.29 -12.28
N ASP A 419 0.11 -15.14 -12.93
CA ASP A 419 -0.65 -15.03 -14.18
C ASP A 419 0.04 -14.04 -15.13
N PRO A 420 0.70 -14.52 -16.20
CA PRO A 420 1.39 -13.64 -17.15
C PRO A 420 0.44 -12.72 -17.93
N ASN A 421 -0.88 -13.00 -17.93
CA ASN A 421 -1.88 -12.17 -18.60
C ASN A 421 -2.60 -11.20 -17.66
N ALA A 422 -2.29 -11.22 -16.36
CA ALA A 422 -2.93 -10.32 -15.43
C ALA A 422 -2.53 -8.86 -15.70
N THR A 423 -3.36 -7.92 -15.25
CA THR A 423 -3.16 -6.48 -15.47
C THR A 423 -2.69 -5.83 -14.17
N TYR A 424 -1.53 -5.17 -14.21
CA TYR A 424 -1.01 -4.42 -13.08
C TYR A 424 -1.59 -3.00 -13.09
N GLN A 425 -2.25 -2.56 -12.01
CA GLN A 425 -2.77 -1.20 -11.89
C GLN A 425 -1.91 -0.40 -10.90
N THR A 426 -1.56 0.84 -11.24
CA THR A 426 -0.71 1.67 -10.37
C THR A 426 -0.97 3.16 -10.56
N SER A 427 -0.77 3.93 -9.49
CA SER A 427 -0.72 5.39 -9.49
C SER A 427 0.71 5.95 -9.48
N SER A 428 1.71 5.09 -9.30
CA SER A 428 3.12 5.47 -9.33
C SER A 428 3.53 5.95 -10.71
N ASP A 429 4.24 7.07 -10.78
CA ASP A 429 4.85 7.57 -12.01
C ASP A 429 5.99 6.67 -12.52
N ARG A 430 6.33 5.62 -11.77
CA ARG A 430 7.43 4.70 -12.05
C ARG A 430 7.06 3.26 -11.72
N VAL A 431 7.29 2.37 -12.67
CA VAL A 431 7.13 0.92 -12.52
C VAL A 431 8.40 0.23 -12.97
N THR A 432 8.95 -0.66 -12.16
CA THR A 432 10.11 -1.46 -12.56
C THR A 432 9.69 -2.91 -12.79
N LEU A 433 9.89 -3.39 -14.00
CA LEU A 433 9.66 -4.77 -14.43
C LEU A 433 10.95 -5.57 -14.25
N PHE A 434 10.86 -6.68 -13.54
CA PHE A 434 11.92 -7.68 -13.48
C PHE A 434 11.44 -8.99 -14.10
N GLY A 435 12.36 -9.74 -14.67
CA GLY A 435 12.03 -11.06 -15.19
C GLY A 435 13.26 -11.89 -15.53
N GLU A 436 12.99 -13.09 -16.00
CA GLU A 436 13.96 -14.08 -16.43
C GLU A 436 13.89 -14.25 -17.95
N VAL A 437 15.03 -14.51 -18.57
CA VAL A 437 15.12 -14.83 -19.99
C VAL A 437 15.81 -16.20 -20.18
N PRO A 438 15.58 -16.87 -21.32
CA PRO A 438 16.22 -18.15 -21.60
C PRO A 438 17.75 -18.06 -21.53
N VAL A 439 18.37 -19.14 -21.09
CA VAL A 439 19.83 -19.29 -21.19
C VAL A 439 20.27 -19.16 -22.65
N GLY A 440 21.36 -18.43 -22.88
CA GLY A 440 21.83 -18.13 -24.24
C GLY A 440 21.20 -16.89 -24.88
N THR A 441 20.36 -16.14 -24.17
CA THR A 441 19.91 -14.82 -24.64
C THR A 441 21.11 -13.87 -24.81
N ASN A 442 21.24 -13.28 -26.01
CA ASN A 442 22.27 -12.31 -26.35
C ASN A 442 21.84 -10.87 -26.07
N SER A 443 20.55 -10.57 -26.22
CA SER A 443 20.01 -9.25 -25.91
C SER A 443 18.53 -9.31 -25.56
N VAL A 444 18.07 -8.34 -24.77
CA VAL A 444 16.66 -8.16 -24.42
C VAL A 444 16.20 -6.80 -24.93
N ARG A 445 15.02 -6.76 -25.54
CA ARG A 445 14.34 -5.52 -25.95
C ARG A 445 13.00 -5.39 -25.23
N VAL A 446 12.63 -4.18 -24.86
CA VAL A 446 11.29 -3.86 -24.33
C VAL A 446 10.68 -2.77 -25.18
N ASN A 447 9.55 -3.04 -25.83
CA ASN A 447 8.92 -2.14 -26.81
C ASN A 447 9.91 -1.65 -27.89
N GLY A 448 10.79 -2.56 -28.34
CA GLY A 448 11.83 -2.26 -29.33
C GLY A 448 13.11 -1.62 -28.77
N PHE A 449 13.13 -1.16 -27.52
CA PHE A 449 14.31 -0.58 -26.87
C PHE A 449 15.22 -1.67 -26.31
N GLN A 450 16.46 -1.77 -26.79
CA GLN A 450 17.45 -2.71 -26.27
C GLN A 450 17.96 -2.29 -24.89
N LEU A 451 17.90 -3.21 -23.93
CA LEU A 451 18.33 -2.96 -22.56
C LEU A 451 19.86 -2.89 -22.48
N GLN A 452 20.41 -1.71 -22.21
CA GLN A 452 21.86 -1.48 -22.18
C GLN A 452 22.57 -2.18 -21.01
N LYS A 453 21.84 -2.46 -19.92
CA LYS A 453 22.38 -3.13 -18.73
C LYS A 453 22.39 -4.65 -18.84
N PHE A 454 21.77 -5.22 -19.87
CA PHE A 454 21.74 -6.66 -20.10
C PHE A 454 22.97 -7.11 -20.89
N SER A 455 23.72 -8.07 -20.37
CA SER A 455 24.92 -8.62 -20.98
C SER A 455 24.69 -10.05 -21.48
N VAL A 456 25.43 -10.47 -22.50
CA VAL A 456 25.39 -11.86 -23.00
C VAL A 456 25.71 -12.82 -21.86
N GLY A 457 24.81 -13.76 -21.60
CA GLY A 457 24.92 -14.73 -20.50
C GLY A 457 24.09 -14.40 -19.26
N ASP A 458 23.54 -13.18 -19.18
CA ASP A 458 22.56 -12.84 -18.14
C ASP A 458 21.28 -13.67 -18.35
N THR A 459 20.68 -14.07 -17.24
CA THR A 459 19.39 -14.80 -17.22
C THR A 459 18.27 -13.96 -16.65
N LYS A 460 18.56 -12.71 -16.25
CA LYS A 460 17.62 -11.78 -15.64
C LYS A 460 17.68 -10.43 -16.35
N PHE A 461 16.54 -9.76 -16.43
CA PHE A 461 16.47 -8.41 -16.97
C PHE A 461 15.74 -7.47 -16.02
N GLN A 462 15.95 -6.16 -16.22
CA GLN A 462 15.28 -5.08 -15.52
C GLN A 462 14.91 -3.99 -16.50
N TYR A 463 13.68 -3.48 -16.42
CA TYR A 463 13.19 -2.36 -17.20
C TYR A 463 12.37 -1.40 -16.33
N THR A 464 12.59 -0.09 -16.48
CA THR A 464 11.80 0.92 -15.75
C THR A 464 10.91 1.68 -16.71
N ALA A 465 9.61 1.57 -16.50
CA ALA A 465 8.56 2.40 -17.08
C ALA A 465 8.38 3.66 -16.22
N ILE A 466 8.27 4.83 -16.87
CA ILE A 466 8.24 6.15 -16.25
C ILE A 466 7.18 7.01 -16.98
N ALA A 467 6.31 7.68 -16.23
CA ALA A 467 5.22 8.52 -16.73
C ALA A 467 5.60 10.01 -16.94
N LEU A 468 6.89 10.36 -16.87
CA LEU A 468 7.39 11.75 -16.91
C LEU A 468 7.16 12.46 -18.26
N GLY A 469 6.01 13.12 -18.41
CA GLY A 469 5.72 14.06 -19.50
C GLY A 469 5.87 13.46 -20.90
N ALA A 470 6.20 14.30 -21.90
CA ALA A 470 6.30 13.89 -23.31
C ALA A 470 7.40 12.86 -23.61
N ASN A 471 8.29 12.58 -22.66
CA ASN A 471 9.43 11.66 -22.82
C ASN A 471 9.27 10.38 -21.99
N GLY A 472 8.17 10.22 -21.26
CA GLY A 472 7.85 8.99 -20.54
C GLY A 472 7.54 7.83 -21.48
N ASN A 473 7.89 6.62 -21.06
CA ASN A 473 7.54 5.34 -21.72
C ASN A 473 6.32 4.66 -21.06
N MET A 474 5.59 5.40 -20.23
CA MET A 474 4.31 5.03 -19.64
C MET A 474 3.35 6.20 -19.81
N GLN A 475 2.15 5.96 -20.33
CA GLN A 475 1.10 6.95 -20.54
C GLN A 475 -0.07 6.68 -19.59
N GLU A 476 -0.90 7.69 -19.32
CA GLU A 476 -2.17 7.48 -18.61
C GLU A 476 -3.04 6.47 -19.36
N GLY A 477 -3.64 5.53 -18.62
CA GLY A 477 -4.40 4.41 -19.16
C GLY A 477 -3.59 3.12 -19.32
N GLU A 478 -4.00 2.28 -20.27
CA GLU A 478 -3.40 0.97 -20.50
C GLU A 478 -2.09 1.07 -21.30
N ASN A 479 -1.03 0.48 -20.76
CA ASN A 479 0.30 0.36 -21.37
C ASN A 479 0.63 -1.12 -21.56
N THR A 480 1.04 -1.49 -22.77
CA THR A 480 1.52 -2.84 -23.07
C THR A 480 3.03 -2.83 -23.25
N TYR A 481 3.73 -3.70 -22.53
CA TYR A 481 5.17 -3.89 -22.66
C TYR A 481 5.45 -5.25 -23.29
N THR A 482 6.04 -5.25 -24.49
CA THR A 482 6.52 -6.44 -25.18
C THR A 482 8.00 -6.64 -24.87
N ILE A 483 8.31 -7.70 -24.13
CA ILE A 483 9.67 -8.13 -23.78
C ILE A 483 10.10 -9.18 -24.81
N GLN A 484 11.12 -8.87 -25.60
CA GLN A 484 11.69 -9.75 -26.60
C GLN A 484 13.08 -10.21 -26.15
N ALA A 485 13.28 -11.52 -25.99
CA ALA A 485 14.59 -12.13 -25.80
C ALA A 485 15.14 -12.57 -27.17
N ILE A 486 16.39 -12.23 -27.49
CA ILE A 486 17.02 -12.56 -28.77
C ILE A 486 18.23 -13.45 -28.50
N GLY A 487 18.20 -14.68 -29.00
CA GLY A 487 19.26 -15.68 -28.90
C GLY A 487 20.42 -15.46 -29.89
N PRO A 488 21.40 -16.39 -29.92
CA PRO A 488 22.64 -16.23 -30.66
C PRO A 488 22.47 -16.40 -32.17
N ASP A 489 21.49 -17.19 -32.59
CA ASP A 489 21.19 -17.44 -34.00
C ASP A 489 20.17 -16.44 -34.57
N GLY A 490 19.88 -15.36 -33.83
CA GLY A 490 18.87 -14.37 -34.18
C GLY A 490 17.43 -14.82 -33.91
N LEU A 491 17.23 -16.05 -33.42
CA LEU A 491 15.94 -16.51 -32.90
C LEU A 491 15.47 -15.59 -31.79
N SER A 492 14.18 -15.26 -31.78
CA SER A 492 13.59 -14.42 -30.75
C SER A 492 12.32 -15.04 -30.19
N SER A 493 12.10 -14.85 -28.90
CA SER A 493 10.86 -15.15 -28.21
C SER A 493 10.34 -13.91 -27.48
N GLU A 494 9.03 -13.85 -27.23
CA GLU A 494 8.41 -12.67 -26.64
C GLU A 494 7.42 -13.00 -25.53
N ALA A 495 7.26 -12.06 -24.61
CA ALA A 495 6.18 -12.02 -23.63
C ALA A 495 5.61 -10.61 -23.57
N GLN A 496 4.33 -10.50 -23.20
CA GLN A 496 3.66 -9.22 -23.05
C GLN A 496 3.12 -9.08 -21.62
N VAL A 497 3.22 -7.89 -21.06
CA VAL A 497 2.57 -7.54 -19.79
C VAL A 497 1.81 -6.23 -19.91
N LYS A 498 0.71 -6.12 -19.17
CA LYS A 498 -0.17 -4.95 -19.15
C LYS A 498 -0.04 -4.17 -17.85
N VAL A 499 0.18 -2.86 -17.97
CA VAL A 499 0.23 -1.91 -16.86
C VAL A 499 -0.78 -0.81 -17.12
N VAL A 500 -1.77 -0.65 -16.26
CA VAL A 500 -2.73 0.46 -16.29
C VAL A 500 -2.25 1.52 -15.30
N TYR A 501 -1.82 2.66 -15.84
CA TYR A 501 -1.38 3.80 -15.06
C TYR A 501 -2.53 4.79 -14.90
N THR A 502 -2.96 5.02 -13.66
CA THR A 502 -3.98 6.03 -13.35
C THR A 502 -3.32 7.10 -12.50
N PRO A 503 -2.90 8.25 -13.08
CA PRO A 503 -2.28 9.31 -12.32
C PRO A 503 -3.25 9.78 -11.24
N LEU A 504 -2.72 10.12 -10.07
CA LEU A 504 -3.52 10.81 -9.06
C LEU A 504 -3.90 12.18 -9.65
N ASN A 505 -5.19 12.37 -9.98
CA ASN A 505 -5.72 13.67 -10.39
C ASN A 505 -5.62 14.61 -9.19
N ILE A 506 -4.53 15.36 -9.12
CA ILE A 506 -4.39 16.45 -8.18
C ILE A 506 -5.17 17.63 -8.79
N GLU A 507 -6.42 17.80 -8.36
CA GLU A 507 -7.15 19.05 -8.63
C GLU A 507 -6.34 20.20 -8.00
N ASN A 508 -5.79 21.06 -8.85
CA ASN A 508 -5.01 22.24 -8.46
C ASN A 508 -5.88 23.36 -7.88
#